data_AF-A0A6B1FEY8-F1
#
_entry.id   AF-A0A6B1FEY8-F1
#
_cell.length_a   1.000
_cell.length_b   1.000
_cell.length_c   1.000
_cell.angle_alpha   90.00
_cell.angle_beta   90.00
_cell.angle_gamma   90.00
#
_symmetry.space_group_name_H-M   'P 1'
#
loop_
_entity.id
_entity.type
_entity.pdbx_description
1 polymer ?
#
loop_
_entity_poly.entity_id
_entity_poly.type
_entity_poly.pdbx_seq_one_letter_code
_entity_poly.pdbx_strand_id
1 'polypeptide(L)'
;MTPLTHGQIRALRDWVGQLQRILQWEADHDFVNSRGHSGHFAEVLARGLAEAPLATVRDSATCAELQAGFSTYSTWRPQQRRHWVARTRQWLHQQRQRLHLQAQTETQATGPSPDQPSPRPQTPPLAHVQGIGPRLAARLMGVGLQTVEDLLRHYPRDYIDYSRLLRIRALRPGETVTVVGTVGRSHAFVSSRNHNLAILELQLQDSTGRLKVTRFYMGRRFTSPKWLQRQRRLFPQGATVAASGLVKTGPYGLSLQDPLLEVLDSGPGTTAASPGRRILPVYPPVEGLSGESLRRAVQAVLPMACRQQDHLTEPWRQRFGVIHLAEAFTAIHQPASEAARQAARHRLVFDEFLELQLGLLRRRQRQQAQAMADLTLTGASDLAAAFLALLPFRLTRAQERVLLQVRNDLQGATPMGRLVQGDGGSGKTVVAIIALLEVIAAGGQGALMAPTEVLAAQHYRKLCDWMVQLHVPIALLTGSTPERQRQAVLRDLATGAVKLVVGTHALLEEPVTFFRLGLVVIDEQHRFGVHQRSRLLNKGEAPHLLTMT
;
A
#
# COMPACT_ATOMS: atom_id res chain seq x y z
N MET A 1 -3.43 30.35 -25.50
CA MET A 1 -4.87 30.18 -25.26
C MET A 1 -5.10 30.50 -23.79
N THR A 2 -6.03 31.40 -23.48
CA THR A 2 -6.39 31.75 -22.10
C THR A 2 -6.85 30.49 -21.35
N PRO A 3 -6.42 30.29 -20.09
CA PRO A 3 -6.88 29.17 -19.28
C PRO A 3 -8.40 29.29 -19.06
N LEU A 4 -9.11 28.16 -19.17
CA LEU A 4 -10.55 28.12 -19.00
C LEU A 4 -10.88 28.22 -17.50
N THR A 5 -11.84 29.06 -17.13
CA THR A 5 -12.29 29.17 -15.74
C THR A 5 -13.00 27.90 -15.27
N HIS A 6 -13.00 27.62 -13.96
CA HIS A 6 -13.71 26.48 -13.38
C HIS A 6 -15.20 26.43 -13.77
N GLY A 7 -15.85 27.59 -13.90
CA GLY A 7 -17.24 27.68 -14.40
C GLY A 7 -17.40 27.26 -15.85
N GLN A 8 -16.45 27.61 -16.72
CA GLN A 8 -16.43 27.19 -18.13
C GLN A 8 -16.20 25.69 -18.29
N ILE A 9 -15.35 25.09 -17.44
CA ILE A 9 -15.10 23.63 -17.43
C ILE A 9 -16.35 22.87 -16.98
N ARG A 10 -17.05 23.35 -15.95
CA ARG A 10 -18.31 22.75 -15.48
C ARG A 10 -19.39 22.84 -16.56
N ALA A 11 -19.60 24.02 -17.15
CA ALA A 11 -20.58 24.23 -18.21
C ALA A 11 -20.37 23.31 -19.42
N LEU A 12 -19.12 23.16 -19.88
CA LEU A 12 -18.80 22.27 -21.00
C LEU A 12 -18.98 20.78 -20.63
N ARG A 13 -18.66 20.38 -19.39
CA ARG A 13 -18.85 19.00 -18.92
C ARG A 13 -20.34 18.62 -18.84
N ASP A 14 -21.15 19.50 -18.28
CA ASP A 14 -22.58 19.28 -18.12
C ASP A 14 -23.28 19.23 -19.49
N TRP A 15 -22.90 20.14 -20.39
CA TRP A 15 -23.35 20.17 -21.78
C TRP A 15 -23.00 18.89 -22.55
N VAL A 16 -21.73 18.44 -22.51
CA VAL A 16 -21.32 17.17 -23.16
C VAL A 16 -22.07 15.99 -22.57
N GLY A 17 -22.22 15.93 -21.24
CA GLY A 17 -22.93 14.84 -20.55
C GLY A 17 -24.41 14.79 -20.88
N GLN A 18 -25.06 15.94 -21.06
CA GLN A 18 -26.45 16.01 -21.51
C GLN A 18 -26.62 15.49 -22.93
N LEU A 19 -25.80 15.97 -23.89
CA LEU A 19 -25.89 15.54 -25.29
C LEU A 19 -25.51 14.06 -25.48
N GLN A 20 -24.52 13.55 -24.74
CA GLN A 20 -24.16 12.12 -24.78
C GLN A 20 -25.31 11.22 -24.29
N ARG A 21 -26.08 11.64 -23.29
CA ARG A 21 -27.27 10.90 -22.83
C ARG A 21 -28.37 10.88 -23.89
N ILE A 22 -28.63 12.01 -24.55
CA ILE A 22 -29.62 12.11 -25.63
C ILE A 22 -29.22 11.22 -26.81
N LEU A 23 -27.95 11.27 -27.23
CA LEU A 23 -27.39 10.44 -28.31
C LEU A 23 -27.36 8.94 -27.97
N GLN A 24 -27.13 8.58 -26.71
CA GLN A 24 -27.18 7.19 -26.25
C GLN A 24 -28.61 6.66 -26.31
N TRP A 25 -29.57 7.46 -25.85
CA TRP A 25 -30.98 7.08 -25.87
C TRP A 25 -31.47 6.76 -27.28
N GLU A 26 -31.12 7.57 -28.28
CA GLU A 26 -31.47 7.28 -29.67
C GLU A 26 -30.77 6.04 -30.25
N ALA A 27 -29.55 5.75 -29.80
CA ALA A 27 -28.83 4.53 -30.18
C ALA A 27 -29.49 3.26 -29.62
N ASP A 28 -30.12 3.37 -28.45
CA ASP A 28 -30.84 2.28 -27.79
C ASP A 28 -32.26 2.06 -28.37
N HIS A 29 -32.76 3.02 -29.17
CA HIS A 29 -34.10 2.99 -29.79
C HIS A 29 -34.04 2.92 -31.32
N ASP A 30 -33.05 2.23 -31.88
CA ASP A 30 -32.93 1.91 -33.31
C ASP A 30 -32.90 3.11 -34.28
N PHE A 31 -32.54 4.31 -33.82
CA PHE A 31 -32.32 5.51 -34.67
C PHE A 31 -33.57 5.96 -35.45
N VAL A 32 -34.75 5.83 -34.83
CA VAL A 32 -36.06 6.11 -35.46
C VAL A 32 -36.48 7.59 -35.44
N ASN A 33 -35.63 8.49 -34.95
CA ASN A 33 -35.92 9.89 -34.61
C ASN A 33 -37.03 10.00 -33.57
N SER A 34 -36.80 9.38 -32.41
CA SER A 34 -37.85 9.13 -31.45
C SER A 34 -38.36 10.43 -30.79
N ARG A 35 -39.65 10.45 -30.43
CA ARG A 35 -40.33 11.65 -29.90
C ARG A 35 -40.34 11.64 -28.37
N GLY A 36 -39.78 12.68 -27.76
CA GLY A 36 -39.83 12.91 -26.31
C GLY A 36 -40.77 14.05 -25.93
N HIS A 37 -40.83 14.38 -24.62
CA HIS A 37 -41.66 15.47 -24.10
C HIS A 37 -41.27 16.86 -24.62
N SER A 38 -40.02 17.04 -25.06
CA SER A 38 -39.45 18.32 -25.52
C SER A 38 -39.34 18.46 -27.04
N GLY A 39 -39.83 17.48 -27.82
CA GLY A 39 -39.75 17.46 -29.29
C GLY A 39 -39.18 16.15 -29.85
N HIS A 40 -38.92 16.12 -31.15
CA HIS A 40 -38.22 14.98 -31.77
C HIS A 40 -36.72 15.01 -31.44
N PHE A 41 -36.10 13.82 -31.32
CA PHE A 41 -34.67 13.67 -31.00
C PHE A 41 -33.78 14.62 -31.79
N ALA A 42 -33.96 14.68 -33.11
CA ALA A 42 -33.15 15.52 -34.00
C ALA A 42 -33.26 17.02 -33.69
N GLU A 43 -34.46 17.50 -33.33
CA GLU A 43 -34.72 18.90 -33.01
C GLU A 43 -34.12 19.28 -31.65
N VAL A 44 -34.26 18.39 -30.66
CA VAL A 44 -33.71 18.56 -29.32
C VAL A 44 -32.18 18.57 -29.37
N LEU A 45 -31.59 17.68 -30.16
CA LEU A 45 -30.14 17.60 -30.30
C LEU A 45 -29.58 18.78 -31.12
N ALA A 46 -30.27 19.22 -32.18
CA ALA A 46 -29.88 20.41 -32.93
C ALA A 46 -29.94 21.68 -32.05
N ARG A 47 -30.95 21.80 -31.18
CA ARG A 47 -31.05 22.90 -30.20
C ARG A 47 -29.94 22.82 -29.16
N GLY A 48 -29.68 21.63 -28.62
CA GLY A 48 -28.60 21.43 -27.66
C GLY A 48 -27.21 21.70 -28.24
N LEU A 49 -26.99 21.41 -29.53
CA LEU A 49 -25.75 21.79 -30.24
C LEU A 49 -25.68 23.30 -30.52
N ALA A 50 -26.81 23.99 -30.69
CA ALA A 50 -26.87 25.44 -30.83
C ALA A 50 -26.52 26.17 -29.53
N GLU A 51 -26.86 25.59 -28.38
CA GLU A 51 -26.53 26.09 -27.03
C GLU A 51 -25.07 25.77 -26.62
N ALA A 52 -24.22 25.36 -27.56
CA ALA A 52 -22.82 25.07 -27.28
C ALA A 52 -22.10 26.28 -26.66
N PRO A 53 -21.31 26.08 -25.59
CA PRO A 53 -20.46 27.14 -25.06
C PRO A 53 -19.26 27.37 -26.02
N LEU A 54 -19.52 28.08 -27.14
CA LEU A 54 -18.60 28.26 -28.27
C LEU A 54 -17.23 28.85 -27.89
N ALA A 55 -17.16 29.60 -26.78
CA ALA A 55 -15.91 30.13 -26.23
C ALA A 55 -14.97 29.04 -25.68
N THR A 56 -15.48 27.82 -25.43
CA THR A 56 -14.75 26.70 -24.80
C THR A 56 -14.57 25.51 -25.74
N VAL A 57 -15.42 25.38 -26.76
CA VAL A 57 -15.37 24.31 -27.77
C VAL A 57 -14.32 24.65 -28.82
N ARG A 58 -13.42 23.70 -29.12
CA ARG A 58 -12.54 23.82 -30.31
C ARG A 58 -13.22 23.14 -31.49
N ASP A 59 -13.00 23.68 -32.68
CA ASP A 59 -13.63 23.25 -33.94
C ASP A 59 -15.14 23.58 -33.98
N SER A 60 -15.46 24.86 -33.74
CA SER A 60 -16.82 25.40 -33.86
C SER A 60 -17.44 25.16 -35.24
N ALA A 61 -16.62 25.08 -36.29
CA ALA A 61 -17.04 24.69 -37.64
C ALA A 61 -17.62 23.26 -37.67
N THR A 62 -17.00 22.30 -36.97
CA THR A 62 -17.51 20.93 -36.86
C THR A 62 -18.79 20.87 -36.03
N CYS A 63 -18.91 21.71 -34.98
CA CYS A 63 -20.15 21.82 -34.22
C CYS A 63 -21.31 22.31 -35.10
N ALA A 64 -21.08 23.33 -35.94
CA ALA A 64 -22.06 23.86 -36.88
C ALA A 64 -22.43 22.84 -37.97
N GLU A 65 -21.45 22.08 -38.49
CA GLU A 65 -21.69 20.99 -39.45
C GLU A 65 -22.58 19.88 -38.84
N LEU A 66 -22.27 19.44 -37.61
CA LEU A 66 -23.05 18.42 -36.92
C LEU A 66 -24.47 18.90 -36.66
N GLN A 67 -24.64 20.16 -36.22
CA GLN A 67 -25.94 20.79 -36.01
C GLN A 67 -26.77 20.83 -37.30
N ALA A 68 -26.20 21.29 -38.42
CA ALA A 68 -26.87 21.35 -39.71
C ALA A 68 -27.30 19.95 -40.21
N GLY A 69 -26.48 18.92 -39.95
CA GLY A 69 -26.84 17.54 -40.24
C GLY A 69 -28.08 17.06 -39.47
N PHE A 70 -28.22 17.45 -38.20
CA PHE A 70 -29.41 17.08 -37.41
C PHE A 70 -30.71 17.76 -37.88
N SER A 71 -30.63 18.91 -38.55
CA SER A 71 -31.80 19.54 -39.19
C SER A 71 -32.38 18.73 -40.36
N THR A 72 -31.59 17.83 -40.96
CA THR A 72 -32.03 16.95 -42.07
C THR A 72 -32.11 15.47 -41.67
N TYR A 73 -31.90 15.15 -40.39
CA TYR A 73 -31.84 13.78 -39.87
C TYR A 73 -33.10 12.96 -40.11
N SER A 74 -34.27 13.60 -40.10
CA SER A 74 -35.57 12.97 -40.31
C SER A 74 -35.73 12.38 -41.72
N THR A 75 -35.01 12.89 -42.72
CA THR A 75 -35.10 12.43 -44.12
C THR A 75 -34.10 11.32 -44.47
N TRP A 76 -33.19 11.00 -43.56
CA TRP A 76 -32.10 10.04 -43.80
C TRP A 76 -32.48 8.57 -43.54
N ARG A 77 -31.78 7.66 -44.22
CA ARG A 77 -31.92 6.21 -43.99
C ARG A 77 -31.29 5.80 -42.63
N PRO A 78 -31.73 4.71 -41.99
CA PRO A 78 -31.24 4.29 -40.67
C PRO A 78 -29.70 4.15 -40.57
N GLN A 79 -29.03 3.71 -41.63
CA GLN A 79 -27.57 3.58 -41.66
C GLN A 79 -26.84 4.93 -41.63
N GLN A 80 -27.40 5.96 -42.28
CA GLN A 80 -26.87 7.33 -42.26
C GLN A 80 -27.08 7.97 -40.88
N ARG A 81 -28.24 7.72 -40.27
CA ARG A 81 -28.56 8.15 -38.90
C ARG A 81 -27.60 7.54 -37.86
N ARG A 82 -27.33 6.23 -37.96
CA ARG A 82 -26.34 5.51 -37.16
C ARG A 82 -24.96 6.14 -37.25
N HIS A 83 -24.50 6.38 -38.48
CA HIS A 83 -23.19 6.99 -38.73
C HIS A 83 -23.10 8.39 -38.11
N TRP A 84 -24.13 9.23 -38.27
CA TRP A 84 -24.13 10.60 -37.76
C TRP A 84 -24.18 10.67 -36.23
N VAL A 85 -24.98 9.81 -35.58
CA VAL A 85 -25.02 9.69 -34.12
C VAL A 85 -23.66 9.23 -33.58
N ALA A 86 -23.03 8.23 -34.22
CA ALA A 86 -21.70 7.77 -33.82
C ALA A 86 -20.62 8.85 -33.97
N ARG A 87 -20.61 9.57 -35.10
CA ARG A 87 -19.69 10.70 -35.36
C ARG A 87 -19.84 11.81 -34.31
N THR A 88 -21.07 12.18 -33.99
CA THR A 88 -21.37 13.21 -32.99
C THR A 88 -20.91 12.79 -31.58
N ARG A 89 -21.15 11.54 -31.21
CA ARG A 89 -20.69 10.98 -29.91
C ARG A 89 -19.16 10.97 -29.81
N GLN A 90 -18.48 10.57 -30.88
CA GLN A 90 -17.02 10.52 -30.92
C GLN A 90 -16.43 11.93 -30.78
N TRP A 91 -17.01 12.92 -31.47
CA TRP A 91 -16.59 14.31 -31.36
C TRP A 91 -16.81 14.87 -29.94
N LEU A 92 -17.98 14.65 -29.33
CA LEU A 92 -18.24 15.06 -27.94
C LEU A 92 -17.29 14.40 -26.94
N HIS A 93 -16.93 13.13 -27.18
CA HIS A 93 -15.95 12.42 -26.37
C HIS A 93 -14.54 13.02 -26.47
N GLN A 94 -14.13 13.44 -27.68
CA GLN A 94 -12.85 14.13 -27.88
C GLN A 94 -12.79 15.48 -27.15
N GLN A 95 -13.89 16.25 -27.14
CA GLN A 95 -13.97 17.50 -26.37
C GLN A 95 -13.82 17.24 -24.85
N ARG A 96 -14.44 16.17 -24.33
CA ARG A 96 -14.32 15.77 -22.91
C ARG A 96 -12.91 15.28 -22.55
N GLN A 97 -12.29 14.45 -23.39
CA GLN A 97 -10.92 13.94 -23.13
C GLN A 97 -9.90 15.06 -23.08
N ARG A 98 -10.07 16.12 -23.90
CA ARG A 98 -9.20 17.29 -23.85
C ARG A 98 -9.30 18.08 -22.54
N LEU A 99 -10.49 18.21 -21.96
CA LEU A 99 -10.64 18.81 -20.63
C LEU A 99 -9.91 18.00 -19.56
N HIS A 100 -9.93 16.67 -19.66
CA HIS A 100 -9.16 15.82 -18.76
C HIS A 100 -7.65 16.04 -18.93
N LEU A 101 -7.15 16.21 -20.15
CA LEU A 101 -5.74 16.50 -20.43
C LEU A 101 -5.33 17.91 -19.97
N GLN A 102 -6.16 18.93 -20.17
CA GLN A 102 -5.90 20.30 -19.70
C GLN A 102 -5.99 20.42 -18.18
N ALA A 103 -6.97 19.78 -17.53
CA ALA A 103 -7.05 19.70 -16.08
C ALA A 103 -5.81 18.99 -15.50
N GLN A 104 -5.30 17.94 -16.15
CA GLN A 104 -4.03 17.29 -15.77
C GLN A 104 -2.81 18.20 -15.94
N THR A 105 -2.81 19.10 -16.92
CA THR A 105 -1.69 20.04 -17.16
C THR A 105 -1.74 21.23 -16.18
N GLU A 106 -2.92 21.72 -15.80
CA GLU A 106 -3.09 22.76 -14.78
C GLU A 106 -2.84 22.24 -13.35
N THR A 107 -3.15 20.96 -13.09
CA THR A 107 -2.75 20.26 -11.85
C THR A 107 -1.22 20.03 -11.77
N GLN A 108 -0.49 20.21 -12.88
CA GLN A 108 0.98 20.20 -12.91
C GLN A 108 1.60 21.62 -12.88
N ALA A 109 0.84 22.68 -13.16
CA ALA A 109 1.36 24.04 -13.29
C ALA A 109 1.10 24.96 -12.06
N THR A 110 0.27 24.55 -11.10
CA THR A 110 0.12 25.29 -9.83
C THR A 110 0.28 24.37 -8.63
N GLY A 111 1.52 24.29 -8.14
CA GLY A 111 1.92 23.56 -6.94
C GLY A 111 2.70 22.27 -7.25
N PRO A 112 3.84 22.03 -6.58
CA PRO A 112 4.65 20.84 -6.87
C PRO A 112 3.87 19.58 -6.51
N SER A 113 3.62 18.74 -7.50
CA SER A 113 3.08 17.40 -7.29
C SER A 113 4.11 16.55 -6.52
N PRO A 114 3.72 15.83 -5.46
CA PRO A 114 4.63 15.07 -4.61
C PRO A 114 4.80 13.60 -5.01
N ASP A 115 4.39 13.22 -6.21
CA ASP A 115 4.54 11.84 -6.72
C ASP A 115 5.47 11.75 -7.95
N GLN A 116 6.28 12.78 -8.19
CA GLN A 116 7.59 12.54 -8.75
C GLN A 116 8.53 12.37 -7.55
N PRO A 117 9.41 11.34 -7.50
CA PRO A 117 10.57 11.48 -6.65
C PRO A 117 11.19 12.81 -7.05
N SER A 118 11.32 13.74 -6.10
CA SER A 118 12.22 14.88 -6.24
C SER A 118 13.47 14.35 -6.96
N PRO A 119 14.07 15.06 -7.94
CA PRO A 119 15.35 14.60 -8.45
C PRO A 119 16.22 14.38 -7.22
N ARG A 120 16.46 13.11 -6.88
CA ARG A 120 17.22 12.75 -5.69
C ARG A 120 18.47 13.59 -5.81
N PRO A 121 18.87 14.35 -4.78
CA PRO A 121 20.06 15.20 -4.87
C PRO A 121 21.13 14.35 -5.51
N GLN A 122 21.55 14.72 -6.74
CA GLN A 122 22.16 13.83 -7.72
C GLN A 122 23.24 12.99 -7.04
N THR A 123 22.86 11.80 -6.58
CA THR A 123 23.72 11.07 -5.67
C THR A 123 24.77 10.47 -6.57
N PRO A 124 26.06 10.74 -6.33
CA PRO A 124 27.09 10.25 -7.22
C PRO A 124 26.97 8.73 -7.32
N PRO A 125 26.98 8.15 -8.53
CA PRO A 125 27.02 6.71 -8.71
C PRO A 125 28.17 6.13 -7.89
N LEU A 126 27.96 4.97 -7.25
CA LEU A 126 28.98 4.37 -6.36
C LEU A 126 30.35 4.19 -7.01
N ALA A 127 30.41 4.08 -8.34
CA ALA A 127 31.66 4.01 -9.11
C ALA A 127 32.56 5.26 -9.00
N HIS A 128 32.02 6.42 -8.61
CA HIS A 128 32.78 7.66 -8.43
C HIS A 128 33.28 7.86 -6.99
N VAL A 129 32.88 6.98 -6.06
CA VAL A 129 33.31 7.05 -4.67
C VAL A 129 34.72 6.48 -4.54
N GLN A 130 35.66 7.27 -4.03
CA GLN A 130 37.01 6.80 -3.75
C GLN A 130 36.96 5.61 -2.77
N GLY A 131 37.58 4.49 -3.13
CA GLY A 131 37.53 3.23 -2.38
C GLY A 131 36.51 2.21 -2.89
N ILE A 132 35.57 2.61 -3.76
CA ILE A 132 34.66 1.69 -4.45
C ILE A 132 35.06 1.60 -5.93
N GLY A 133 35.95 0.67 -6.25
CA GLY A 133 36.37 0.44 -7.64
C GLY A 133 35.22 -0.08 -8.53
N PRO A 134 35.37 -0.01 -9.87
CA PRO A 134 34.30 -0.32 -10.83
C PRO A 134 33.79 -1.76 -10.71
N ARG A 135 34.66 -2.71 -10.36
CA ARG A 135 34.29 -4.12 -10.12
C ARG A 135 33.40 -4.29 -8.89
N LEU A 136 33.69 -3.56 -7.81
CA LEU A 136 32.88 -3.61 -6.59
C LEU A 136 31.54 -2.89 -6.81
N ALA A 137 31.56 -1.74 -7.49
CA ALA A 137 30.34 -1.02 -7.87
C ALA A 137 29.39 -1.88 -8.72
N ALA A 138 29.90 -2.60 -9.73
CA ALA A 138 29.09 -3.50 -10.55
C ALA A 138 28.46 -4.64 -9.73
N ARG A 139 29.18 -5.19 -8.75
CA ARG A 139 28.65 -6.23 -7.85
C ARG A 139 27.57 -5.69 -6.91
N LEU A 140 27.78 -4.50 -6.33
CA LEU A 140 26.80 -3.83 -5.48
C LEU A 140 25.51 -3.52 -6.25
N MET A 141 25.66 -3.04 -7.50
CA MET A 141 24.54 -2.77 -8.41
C MET A 141 23.73 -4.04 -8.71
N GLY A 142 24.39 -5.19 -8.90
CA GLY A 142 23.73 -6.48 -9.10
C GLY A 142 22.84 -6.94 -7.94
N VAL A 143 22.96 -6.31 -6.77
CA VAL A 143 22.18 -6.59 -5.55
C VAL A 143 21.19 -5.45 -5.25
N GLY A 144 21.12 -4.43 -6.12
CA GLY A 144 20.24 -3.28 -5.95
C GLY A 144 20.82 -2.16 -5.08
N LEU A 145 22.10 -2.19 -4.74
CA LEU A 145 22.80 -1.11 -4.04
C LEU A 145 23.51 -0.23 -5.07
N GLN A 146 22.90 0.88 -5.47
CA GLN A 146 23.35 1.69 -6.62
C GLN A 146 23.91 3.06 -6.21
N THR A 147 23.43 3.58 -5.08
CA THR A 147 23.72 4.93 -4.61
C THR A 147 24.40 4.92 -3.24
N VAL A 148 24.97 6.07 -2.87
CA VAL A 148 25.51 6.30 -1.52
C VAL A 148 24.44 6.11 -0.46
N GLU A 149 23.21 6.59 -0.71
CA GLU A 149 22.09 6.44 0.22
C GLU A 149 21.71 4.97 0.41
N ASP A 150 21.71 4.17 -0.65
CA ASP A 150 21.43 2.72 -0.54
C ASP A 150 22.44 2.03 0.39
N LEU A 151 23.72 2.40 0.33
CA LEU A 151 24.74 1.85 1.23
C LEU A 151 24.61 2.35 2.67
N LEU A 152 24.27 3.64 2.87
CA LEU A 152 24.01 4.21 4.21
C LEU A 152 22.75 3.62 4.86
N ARG A 153 21.77 3.19 4.05
CA ARG A 153 20.56 2.52 4.52
C ARG A 153 20.68 1.00 4.55
N HIS A 154 21.83 0.44 4.13
CA HIS A 154 22.10 -0.99 4.23
C HIS A 154 22.58 -1.34 5.64
N TYR A 155 21.65 -1.33 6.61
CA TYR A 155 21.99 -1.44 8.02
C TYR A 155 22.62 -2.79 8.41
N PRO A 156 23.54 -2.82 9.39
CA PRO A 156 24.05 -4.06 9.95
C PRO A 156 22.92 -4.89 10.56
N ARG A 157 22.96 -6.20 10.35
CA ARG A 157 22.06 -7.17 10.99
C ARG A 157 22.40 -7.34 12.47
N ASP A 158 23.69 -7.34 12.79
CA ASP A 158 24.20 -7.65 14.12
C ASP A 158 25.53 -6.94 14.37
N TYR A 159 26.07 -7.06 15.58
CA TYR A 159 27.33 -6.44 15.99
C TYR A 159 28.17 -7.40 16.83
N ILE A 160 29.46 -7.52 16.50
CA ILE A 160 30.43 -8.24 17.33
C ILE A 160 31.12 -7.24 18.24
N ASP A 161 31.02 -7.46 19.56
CA ASP A 161 31.72 -6.64 20.55
C ASP A 161 33.11 -7.25 20.89
N TYR A 162 34.16 -6.50 20.56
CA TYR A 162 35.55 -6.83 20.87
C TYR A 162 36.01 -6.34 22.25
N SER A 163 35.18 -5.59 22.99
CA SER A 163 35.52 -5.17 24.35
C SER A 163 35.78 -6.36 25.29
N ARG A 164 35.19 -7.52 24.98
CA ARG A 164 35.38 -8.79 25.69
C ARG A 164 36.11 -9.84 24.84
N LEU A 165 37.19 -9.43 24.18
CA LEU A 165 38.09 -10.35 23.49
C LEU A 165 38.84 -11.21 24.52
N LEU A 166 38.54 -12.51 24.54
CA LEU A 166 39.24 -13.48 25.40
C LEU A 166 39.96 -14.53 24.56
N ARG A 167 41.09 -15.01 25.08
CA ARG A 167 41.76 -16.20 24.58
C ARG A 167 40.96 -17.44 24.97
N ILE A 168 41.07 -18.52 24.19
CA ILE A 168 40.30 -19.75 24.39
C ILE A 168 40.47 -20.32 25.80
N ARG A 169 41.69 -20.26 26.36
CA ARG A 169 41.95 -20.76 27.72
C ARG A 169 41.26 -19.95 28.83
N ALA A 170 40.95 -18.68 28.59
CA ALA A 170 40.38 -17.78 29.60
C ALA A 170 38.84 -17.82 29.64
N LEU A 171 38.21 -18.65 28.81
CA LEU A 171 36.76 -18.74 28.73
C LEU A 171 36.15 -19.29 30.01
N ARG A 172 35.08 -18.65 30.48
CA ARG A 172 34.29 -19.06 31.64
C ARG A 172 32.83 -19.30 31.23
N PRO A 173 32.21 -20.42 31.65
CA PRO A 173 30.78 -20.64 31.41
C PRO A 173 29.91 -19.50 31.94
N GLY A 174 28.88 -19.13 31.18
CA GLY A 174 27.92 -18.10 31.57
C GLY A 174 28.26 -16.68 31.11
N GLU A 175 29.43 -16.48 30.50
CA GLU A 175 29.84 -15.16 29.98
C GLU A 175 29.63 -15.09 28.46
N THR A 176 29.17 -13.93 27.96
CA THR A 176 29.20 -13.60 26.53
C THR A 176 30.53 -12.96 26.18
N VAL A 177 31.27 -13.60 25.28
CA VAL A 177 32.66 -13.25 24.97
C VAL A 177 32.93 -13.39 23.47
N THR A 178 33.98 -12.73 23.00
CA THR A 178 34.43 -12.83 21.62
C THR A 178 35.79 -13.51 21.58
N VAL A 179 35.92 -14.54 20.76
CA VAL A 179 37.18 -15.27 20.53
C VAL A 179 37.59 -15.08 19.09
N VAL A 180 38.87 -14.77 18.87
CA VAL A 180 39.46 -14.73 17.53
C VAL A 180 40.42 -15.91 17.42
N GLY A 181 40.20 -16.76 16.41
CA GLY A 181 41.02 -17.93 16.18
C GLY A 181 41.06 -18.34 14.73
N THR A 182 42.05 -19.14 14.39
CA THR A 182 42.23 -19.72 13.05
C THR A 182 41.40 -20.99 12.92
N VAL A 183 40.73 -21.17 11.79
CA VAL A 183 39.93 -22.38 11.50
C VAL A 183 40.87 -23.56 11.25
N GLY A 184 40.93 -24.50 12.19
CA GLY A 184 41.66 -25.76 12.02
C GLY A 184 40.86 -26.81 11.24
N ARG A 185 39.57 -26.97 11.55
CA ARG A 185 38.65 -27.88 10.83
C ARG A 185 37.30 -27.21 10.62
N SER A 186 36.70 -27.46 9.45
CA SER A 186 35.38 -26.94 9.04
C SER A 186 34.54 -28.06 8.44
N HIS A 187 33.42 -28.36 9.08
CA HIS A 187 32.51 -29.44 8.70
C HIS A 187 31.06 -28.94 8.72
N ALA A 188 30.31 -29.19 7.65
CA ALA A 188 28.89 -28.88 7.59
C ALA A 188 28.11 -30.13 7.14
N PHE A 189 27.10 -30.52 7.90
CA PHE A 189 26.35 -31.76 7.69
C PHE A 189 24.89 -31.64 8.14
N VAL A 190 24.03 -32.56 7.70
CA VAL A 190 22.65 -32.67 8.19
C VAL A 190 22.64 -33.58 9.42
N SER A 191 21.87 -33.21 10.44
CA SER A 191 21.71 -34.02 11.65
C SER A 191 21.08 -35.37 11.33
N SER A 192 21.67 -36.45 11.83
CA SER A 192 21.13 -37.81 11.69
C SER A 192 19.80 -38.00 12.43
N ARG A 193 19.55 -37.23 13.50
CA ARG A 193 18.32 -37.30 14.29
C ARG A 193 17.20 -36.43 13.75
N ASN A 194 17.54 -35.32 13.07
CA ASN A 194 16.58 -34.38 12.51
C ASN A 194 17.03 -33.94 11.12
N HIS A 195 16.42 -34.53 10.10
CA HIS A 195 16.72 -34.28 8.69
C HIS A 195 16.39 -32.85 8.24
N ASN A 196 15.73 -32.05 9.09
CA ASN A 196 15.43 -30.64 8.87
C ASN A 196 16.45 -29.69 9.54
N LEU A 197 17.51 -30.23 10.14
CA LEU A 197 18.53 -29.48 10.87
C LEU A 197 19.89 -29.65 10.20
N ALA A 198 20.46 -28.54 9.72
CA ALA A 198 21.84 -28.47 9.27
C ALA A 198 22.75 -27.94 10.40
N ILE A 199 23.94 -28.51 10.53
CA ILE A 199 24.92 -28.20 11.57
C ILE A 199 26.23 -27.81 10.90
N LEU A 200 26.74 -26.62 11.24
CA LEU A 200 28.11 -26.18 10.93
C LEU A 200 28.96 -26.33 12.19
N GLU A 201 30.01 -27.13 12.12
CA GLU A 201 31.01 -27.30 13.16
C GLU A 201 32.35 -26.74 12.70
N LEU A 202 32.87 -25.79 13.47
CA LEU A 202 34.19 -25.21 13.30
C LEU A 202 35.05 -25.56 14.52
N GLN A 203 36.29 -25.95 14.28
CA GLN A 203 37.30 -26.04 15.33
C GLN A 203 38.22 -24.83 15.18
N LEU A 204 38.06 -23.86 16.07
CA LEU A 204 38.91 -22.69 16.14
C LEU A 204 40.13 -22.99 17.00
N GLN A 205 41.29 -22.48 16.60
CA GLN A 205 42.53 -22.60 17.34
C GLN A 205 43.17 -21.23 17.50
N ASP A 206 43.64 -20.94 18.71
CA ASP A 206 44.49 -19.80 19.02
C ASP A 206 45.82 -20.29 19.62
N SER A 207 46.66 -19.37 20.10
CA SER A 207 47.94 -19.74 20.74
C SER A 207 47.77 -20.45 22.09
N THR A 208 46.56 -20.51 22.66
CA THR A 208 46.28 -21.03 24.00
C THR A 208 45.49 -22.33 24.02
N GLY A 209 44.79 -22.66 22.94
CA GLY A 209 43.98 -23.87 22.89
C GLY A 209 43.13 -24.01 21.64
N ARG A 210 42.17 -24.94 21.73
CA ARG A 210 41.21 -25.25 20.67
C ARG A 210 39.79 -25.14 21.22
N LEU A 211 38.88 -24.57 20.45
CA LEU A 211 37.49 -24.38 20.81
C LEU A 211 36.59 -24.96 19.72
N LYS A 212 35.64 -25.82 20.10
CA LYS A 212 34.60 -26.29 19.20
C LYS A 212 33.46 -25.28 19.18
N VAL A 213 33.13 -24.81 17.99
CA VAL A 213 32.09 -23.83 17.71
C VAL A 213 31.05 -24.50 16.82
N THR A 214 29.80 -24.50 17.25
CA THR A 214 28.71 -25.18 16.53
C THR A 214 27.56 -24.23 16.26
N ARG A 215 27.12 -24.16 15.00
CA ARG A 215 25.99 -23.35 14.57
C ARG A 215 24.90 -24.24 13.97
N PHE A 216 23.69 -24.07 14.47
CA PHE A 216 22.50 -24.81 14.07
C PHE A 216 21.63 -23.98 13.13
N TYR A 217 21.16 -24.60 12.05
CA TYR A 217 20.30 -24.00 11.04
C TYR A 217 19.06 -24.86 10.82
N MET A 218 17.88 -24.33 11.20
CA MET A 218 16.60 -25.03 11.10
C MET A 218 15.89 -24.75 9.78
N GLY A 219 15.48 -25.80 9.07
CA GLY A 219 14.63 -25.73 7.87
C GLY A 219 15.25 -26.37 6.61
N ARG A 220 14.38 -26.90 5.74
CA ARG A 220 14.76 -27.69 4.54
C ARG A 220 15.64 -26.92 3.56
N ARG A 221 15.55 -25.59 3.55
CA ARG A 221 16.41 -24.73 2.72
C ARG A 221 17.91 -24.86 3.06
N PHE A 222 18.24 -25.24 4.30
CA PHE A 222 19.62 -25.32 4.79
C PHE A 222 20.21 -26.73 4.69
N THR A 223 19.42 -27.74 4.33
CA THR A 223 19.88 -29.14 4.29
C THR A 223 20.36 -29.57 2.91
N SER A 224 20.28 -28.68 1.91
CA SER A 224 20.77 -28.99 0.56
C SER A 224 22.30 -29.12 0.52
N PRO A 225 22.86 -30.08 -0.25
CA PRO A 225 24.31 -30.25 -0.38
C PRO A 225 25.03 -28.99 -0.88
N LYS A 226 24.41 -28.25 -1.81
CA LYS A 226 24.94 -26.98 -2.32
C LYS A 226 25.09 -25.94 -1.21
N TRP A 227 24.09 -25.82 -0.33
CA TRP A 227 24.15 -24.88 0.79
C TRP A 227 25.23 -25.28 1.80
N LEU A 228 25.33 -26.56 2.15
CA LEU A 228 26.37 -27.06 3.07
C LEU A 228 27.77 -26.83 2.51
N GLN A 229 27.98 -27.09 1.22
CA GLN A 229 29.24 -26.83 0.54
C GLN A 229 29.56 -25.32 0.54
N ARG A 230 28.57 -24.46 0.31
CA ARG A 230 28.73 -22.99 0.40
C ARG A 230 29.16 -22.57 1.80
N GLN A 231 28.55 -23.10 2.86
CA GLN A 231 28.97 -22.79 4.23
C GLN A 231 30.41 -23.19 4.51
N ARG A 232 30.84 -24.38 4.07
CA ARG A 232 32.25 -24.82 4.24
C ARG A 232 33.23 -23.90 3.50
N ARG A 233 32.85 -23.40 2.32
CA ARG A 233 33.67 -22.43 1.55
C ARG A 233 33.78 -21.06 2.22
N LEU A 234 32.78 -20.65 3.02
CA LEU A 234 32.85 -19.40 3.77
C LEU A 234 33.88 -19.48 4.90
N PHE A 235 34.14 -20.67 5.45
CA PHE A 235 35.09 -20.88 6.54
C PHE A 235 36.18 -21.87 6.12
N PRO A 236 37.10 -21.48 5.21
CA PRO A 236 38.19 -22.35 4.77
C PRO A 236 39.19 -22.57 5.92
N GLN A 237 39.91 -23.68 5.86
CA GLN A 237 40.99 -23.94 6.81
C GLN A 237 42.06 -22.85 6.70
N GLY A 238 42.58 -22.39 7.84
CA GLY A 238 43.53 -21.28 7.90
C GLY A 238 42.90 -19.89 7.93
N ALA A 239 41.59 -19.74 7.69
CA ALA A 239 40.91 -18.45 7.85
C ALA A 239 40.90 -18.00 9.31
N THR A 240 41.03 -16.70 9.54
CA THR A 240 40.87 -16.10 10.87
C THR A 240 39.42 -15.70 11.07
N VAL A 241 38.78 -16.22 12.12
CA VAL A 241 37.36 -16.03 12.40
C VAL A 241 37.18 -15.44 13.79
N ALA A 242 36.33 -14.41 13.89
CA ALA A 242 35.77 -13.97 15.16
C ALA A 242 34.50 -14.76 15.44
N ALA A 243 34.43 -15.38 16.61
CA ALA A 243 33.25 -16.05 17.13
C ALA A 243 32.81 -15.37 18.43
N SER A 244 31.61 -14.80 18.44
CA SER A 244 31.03 -14.12 19.60
C SER A 244 29.77 -14.84 20.06
N GLY A 245 29.65 -15.13 21.36
CA GLY A 245 28.47 -15.81 21.89
C GLY A 245 28.60 -16.15 23.37
N LEU A 246 27.54 -16.77 23.92
CA LEU A 246 27.50 -17.21 25.31
C LEU A 246 28.32 -18.50 25.47
N VAL A 247 29.29 -18.50 26.38
CA VAL A 247 30.08 -19.70 26.70
C VAL A 247 29.21 -20.68 27.49
N LYS A 248 29.10 -21.91 26.99
CA LYS A 248 28.42 -23.03 27.64
C LYS A 248 29.31 -24.24 27.78
N THR A 249 29.09 -24.99 28.86
CA THR A 249 29.69 -26.31 29.05
C THR A 249 28.87 -27.34 28.29
N GLY A 250 29.51 -28.06 27.37
CA GLY A 250 28.92 -29.20 26.67
C GLY A 250 29.65 -30.51 27.00
N PRO A 251 29.23 -31.63 26.40
CA PRO A 251 29.81 -32.96 26.62
C PRO A 251 31.30 -33.06 26.27
N TYR A 252 31.82 -32.15 25.45
CA TYR A 252 33.19 -32.14 24.95
C TYR A 252 33.99 -30.92 25.42
N GLY A 253 33.56 -30.28 26.51
CA GLY A 253 34.17 -29.08 27.07
C GLY A 253 33.41 -27.79 26.72
N LEU A 254 34.12 -26.66 26.79
CA LEU A 254 33.52 -25.35 26.52
C LEU A 254 33.16 -25.20 25.04
N SER A 255 32.04 -24.54 24.79
CA SER A 255 31.51 -24.22 23.45
C SER A 255 30.81 -22.88 23.49
N LEU A 256 30.59 -22.28 22.32
CA LEU A 256 29.75 -21.08 22.21
C LEU A 256 28.34 -21.49 21.78
N GLN A 257 27.34 -21.05 22.52
CA GLN A 257 25.94 -21.22 22.14
C GLN A 257 25.56 -20.19 21.11
N ASP A 258 25.01 -20.67 19.99
CA ASP A 258 24.55 -19.85 18.87
C ASP A 258 25.50 -18.67 18.56
N PRO A 259 26.76 -18.97 18.20
CA PRO A 259 27.75 -17.93 18.02
C PRO A 259 27.51 -17.16 16.72
N LEU A 260 27.70 -15.85 16.80
CA LEU A 260 27.88 -14.97 15.66
C LEU A 260 29.29 -15.20 15.11
N LEU A 261 29.38 -15.57 13.83
CA LEU A 261 30.64 -15.91 13.16
C LEU A 261 30.91 -14.91 12.05
N GLU A 262 32.09 -14.31 12.09
CA GLU A 262 32.56 -13.38 11.06
C GLU A 262 33.99 -13.74 10.66
N VAL A 263 34.23 -13.85 9.36
CA VAL A 263 35.56 -14.08 8.80
C VAL A 263 36.29 -12.74 8.75
N LEU A 264 37.44 -12.66 9.43
CA LEU A 264 38.27 -11.45 9.49
C LEU A 264 39.33 -11.42 8.39
N ASP A 265 39.90 -12.59 8.07
CA ASP A 265 40.85 -12.76 6.97
C ASP A 265 40.69 -14.16 6.37
N SER A 266 40.76 -14.25 5.04
CA SER A 266 40.69 -15.48 4.26
C SER A 266 42.05 -15.95 3.72
N GLY A 267 43.18 -15.33 4.11
CA GLY A 267 44.52 -15.75 3.69
C GLY A 267 45.65 -15.46 4.68
N PRO A 268 46.85 -16.06 4.48
CA PRO A 268 48.04 -15.75 5.27
C PRO A 268 48.73 -14.51 4.66
N GLY A 269 48.35 -13.30 5.08
CA GLY A 269 49.09 -12.11 4.61
C GLY A 269 48.43 -10.74 4.73
N THR A 270 47.27 -10.59 5.38
CA THR A 270 46.68 -9.26 5.57
C THR A 270 46.57 -8.91 7.04
N THR A 271 47.35 -7.90 7.41
CA THR A 271 47.47 -7.35 8.76
C THR A 271 46.12 -6.92 9.31
N ALA A 272 45.79 -7.51 10.46
CA ALA A 272 45.01 -6.97 11.56
C ALA A 272 43.72 -6.22 11.20
N ALA A 273 42.59 -6.82 11.61
CA ALA A 273 41.44 -6.07 12.09
C ALA A 273 41.93 -4.81 12.82
N SER A 274 41.59 -3.62 12.28
CA SER A 274 42.10 -2.35 12.81
C SER A 274 41.97 -2.35 14.35
N PRO A 275 43.09 -2.29 15.11
CA PRO A 275 43.11 -2.52 16.56
C PRO A 275 42.34 -1.50 17.43
N GLY A 276 41.46 -0.68 16.84
CA GLY A 276 40.74 0.39 17.53
C GLY A 276 39.21 0.23 17.58
N ARG A 277 38.60 -0.73 16.87
CA ARG A 277 37.12 -0.85 16.85
C ARG A 277 36.62 -1.78 17.95
N ARG A 278 35.96 -1.20 18.96
CA ARG A 278 35.31 -1.93 20.06
C ARG A 278 34.08 -2.73 19.59
N ILE A 279 33.34 -2.24 18.61
CA ILE A 279 32.12 -2.87 18.11
C ILE A 279 32.19 -2.96 16.57
N LEU A 280 31.93 -4.14 16.02
CA LEU A 280 32.08 -4.46 14.61
C LEU A 280 30.72 -4.79 13.97
N PRO A 281 30.25 -4.03 12.98
CA PRO A 281 28.98 -4.31 12.32
C PRO A 281 29.08 -5.59 11.47
N VAL A 282 28.07 -6.45 11.59
CA VAL A 282 27.86 -7.64 10.76
C VAL A 282 26.69 -7.39 9.83
N TYR A 283 26.95 -7.38 8.52
CA TYR A 283 25.94 -7.10 7.51
C TYR A 283 25.25 -8.39 7.04
N PRO A 284 24.01 -8.30 6.51
CA PRO A 284 23.38 -9.40 5.82
C PRO A 284 24.29 -9.95 4.71
N PRO A 285 24.38 -11.29 4.54
CA PRO A 285 25.21 -11.86 3.48
C PRO A 285 24.62 -11.51 2.11
N VAL A 286 25.47 -10.96 1.25
CA VAL A 286 25.13 -10.59 -0.12
C VAL A 286 25.82 -11.56 -1.08
N GLU A 287 25.09 -12.05 -2.09
CA GLU A 287 25.67 -12.97 -3.06
C GLU A 287 26.83 -12.31 -3.83
N GLY A 288 27.98 -12.99 -3.87
CA GLY A 288 29.18 -12.48 -4.56
C GLY A 288 29.99 -11.42 -3.79
N LEU A 289 29.59 -11.03 -2.57
CA LEU A 289 30.29 -10.07 -1.73
C LEU A 289 30.60 -10.65 -0.33
N SER A 290 31.83 -10.46 0.14
CA SER A 290 32.18 -10.76 1.55
C SER A 290 31.67 -9.66 2.48
N GLY A 291 31.39 -10.01 3.74
CA GLY A 291 31.05 -9.03 4.78
C GLY A 291 32.12 -7.95 4.93
N GLU A 292 33.39 -8.31 4.76
CA GLU A 292 34.50 -7.36 4.74
C GLU A 292 34.43 -6.39 3.55
N SER A 293 34.16 -6.89 2.34
CA SER A 293 34.03 -6.05 1.14
C SER A 293 32.91 -5.03 1.30
N LEU A 294 31.79 -5.47 1.88
CA LEU A 294 30.65 -4.62 2.17
C LEU A 294 30.96 -3.59 3.26
N ARG A 295 31.66 -4.00 4.33
CA ARG A 295 32.11 -3.08 5.39
C ARG A 295 33.10 -2.04 4.86
N ARG A 296 33.98 -2.41 3.92
CA ARG A 296 34.88 -1.46 3.22
C ARG A 296 34.09 -0.49 2.34
N ALA A 297 33.08 -0.98 1.62
CA ALA A 297 32.20 -0.13 0.81
C ALA A 297 31.43 0.88 1.68
N VAL A 298 30.84 0.44 2.79
CA VAL A 298 30.13 1.33 3.73
C VAL A 298 31.11 2.33 4.37
N GLN A 299 32.32 1.90 4.72
CA GLN A 299 33.38 2.80 5.20
C GLN A 299 33.74 3.90 4.23
N ALA A 300 33.79 3.59 2.93
CA ALA A 300 34.10 4.58 1.89
C ALA A 300 33.02 5.66 1.77
N VAL A 301 31.74 5.32 2.01
CA VAL A 301 30.63 6.26 1.89
C VAL A 301 30.25 6.98 3.20
N LEU A 302 30.63 6.44 4.35
CA LEU A 302 30.29 6.99 5.67
C LEU A 302 30.61 8.49 5.85
N PRO A 303 31.78 9.00 5.39
CA PRO A 303 32.07 10.43 5.45
C PRO A 303 31.06 11.30 4.69
N MET A 304 30.34 10.73 3.72
CA MET A 304 29.31 11.42 2.96
C MET A 304 27.96 11.49 3.70
N ALA A 305 27.81 10.84 4.86
CA ALA A 305 26.60 10.91 5.68
C ALA A 305 26.29 12.35 6.12
N CYS A 306 27.29 13.21 6.31
CA CYS A 306 27.11 14.63 6.62
C CYS A 306 26.44 15.43 5.51
N ARG A 307 26.43 14.91 4.27
CA ARG A 307 25.75 15.53 3.12
C ARG A 307 24.27 15.18 3.05
N GLN A 308 23.81 14.23 3.87
CA GLN A 308 22.40 13.89 3.94
C GLN A 308 21.64 15.04 4.60
N GLN A 309 20.53 15.46 3.99
CA GLN A 309 19.66 16.47 4.59
C GLN A 309 18.94 15.88 5.79
N ASP A 310 19.13 16.49 6.95
CA ASP A 310 18.32 16.18 8.13
C ASP A 310 16.94 16.81 7.97
N HIS A 311 15.90 15.99 7.86
CA HIS A 311 14.52 16.45 7.71
C HIS A 311 13.92 16.98 9.02
N LEU A 312 14.57 16.74 10.16
CA LEU A 312 14.18 17.31 11.44
C LEU A 312 14.98 18.59 11.69
N THR A 313 14.29 19.69 12.00
CA THR A 313 14.96 20.91 12.48
C THR A 313 15.36 20.76 13.94
N GLU A 314 16.27 21.63 14.42
CA GLU A 314 16.78 21.57 15.79
C GLU A 314 15.68 21.57 16.88
N PRO A 315 14.62 22.40 16.79
CA PRO A 315 13.54 22.36 17.78
C PRO A 315 12.82 21.00 17.86
N TRP A 316 12.63 20.34 16.72
CA TRP A 316 11.98 19.02 16.68
C TRP A 316 12.89 17.92 17.21
N ARG A 317 14.20 17.97 16.90
CA ARG A 317 15.17 17.03 17.47
C ARG A 317 15.22 17.09 18.99
N GLN A 318 15.30 18.30 19.55
CA GLN A 318 15.31 18.51 21.00
C GLN A 318 14.01 18.02 21.64
N ARG A 319 12.85 18.33 21.03
CA ARG A 319 11.55 17.88 21.53
C ARG A 319 11.42 16.35 21.57
N PHE A 320 11.95 15.65 20.57
CA PHE A 320 11.87 14.19 20.49
C PHE A 320 13.07 13.46 21.11
N GLY A 321 14.09 14.19 21.55
CA GLY A 321 15.30 13.60 22.15
C GLY A 321 16.08 12.72 21.19
N VAL A 322 16.18 13.11 19.91
CA VAL A 322 16.86 12.33 18.88
C VAL A 322 18.12 13.03 18.36
N ILE A 323 19.16 12.25 18.07
CA ILE A 323 20.46 12.74 17.56
C ILE A 323 20.36 13.20 16.10
N HIS A 324 21.40 13.86 15.57
CA HIS A 324 21.44 14.26 14.15
C HIS A 324 21.42 13.05 13.20
N LEU A 325 20.83 13.21 12.01
CA LEU A 325 20.74 12.12 11.04
C LEU A 325 22.13 11.59 10.60
N ALA A 326 23.08 12.49 10.36
CA ALA A 326 24.45 12.12 10.00
C ALA A 326 25.16 11.32 11.10
N GLU A 327 24.93 11.69 12.37
CA GLU A 327 25.45 10.97 13.53
C GLU A 327 24.80 9.59 13.64
N ALA A 328 23.49 9.49 13.37
CA ALA A 328 22.79 8.22 13.38
C ALA A 328 23.31 7.25 12.32
N PHE A 329 23.53 7.70 11.08
CA PHE A 329 24.17 6.87 10.05
C PHE A 329 25.60 6.47 10.45
N THR A 330 26.35 7.39 11.06
CA THR A 330 27.72 7.08 11.50
C THR A 330 27.72 6.03 12.61
N ALA A 331 26.92 6.23 13.65
CA ALA A 331 26.89 5.38 14.82
C ALA A 331 26.17 4.04 14.60
N ILE A 332 25.27 3.92 13.61
CA ILE A 332 24.72 2.60 13.26
C ILE A 332 25.78 1.74 12.56
N HIS A 333 26.64 2.31 11.70
CA HIS A 333 27.66 1.53 11.00
C HIS A 333 28.99 1.44 11.75
N GLN A 334 29.33 2.44 12.56
CA GLN A 334 30.55 2.52 13.36
C GLN A 334 30.26 3.06 14.76
N PRO A 335 29.57 2.28 15.61
CA PRO A 335 29.26 2.71 16.96
C PRO A 335 30.53 2.85 17.80
N ALA A 336 30.73 4.01 18.41
CA ALA A 336 31.77 4.22 19.42
C ALA A 336 31.45 3.50 20.75
N SER A 337 30.16 3.29 21.03
CA SER A 337 29.65 2.59 22.21
C SER A 337 28.27 2.00 21.91
N GLU A 338 27.82 1.10 22.78
CA GLU A 338 26.48 0.53 22.70
C GLU A 338 25.38 1.59 22.87
N ALA A 339 25.62 2.59 23.72
CA ALA A 339 24.71 3.73 23.89
C ALA A 339 24.56 4.55 22.60
N ALA A 340 25.67 4.83 21.89
CA ALA A 340 25.64 5.53 20.61
C ALA A 340 24.88 4.71 19.54
N ARG A 341 25.09 3.39 19.51
CA ARG A 341 24.37 2.46 18.62
C ARG A 341 22.86 2.51 18.87
N GLN A 342 22.45 2.48 20.14
CA GLN A 342 21.04 2.51 20.50
C GLN A 342 20.39 3.86 20.18
N ALA A 343 21.10 4.98 20.38
CA ALA A 343 20.64 6.31 19.99
C ALA A 343 20.47 6.43 18.47
N ALA A 344 21.41 5.91 17.69
CA ALA A 344 21.32 5.84 16.24
C ALA A 344 20.12 5.01 15.77
N ARG A 345 19.95 3.81 16.34
CA ARG A 345 18.80 2.96 16.03
C ARG A 345 17.49 3.65 16.37
N HIS A 346 17.40 4.30 17.53
CA HIS A 346 16.21 5.05 17.94
C HIS A 346 15.88 6.15 16.93
N ARG A 347 16.88 6.95 16.51
CA ARG A 347 16.69 8.00 15.50
C ARG A 347 16.20 7.43 14.15
N LEU A 348 16.83 6.39 13.63
CA LEU A 348 16.48 5.83 12.32
C LEU A 348 15.09 5.16 12.34
N VAL A 349 14.75 4.44 13.40
CA VAL A 349 13.41 3.85 13.58
C VAL A 349 12.36 4.96 13.74
N PHE A 350 12.66 6.01 14.50
CA PHE A 350 11.77 7.16 14.63
C PHE A 350 11.48 7.79 13.27
N ASP A 351 12.50 8.00 12.43
CA ASP A 351 12.35 8.57 11.10
C ASP A 351 11.44 7.68 10.22
N GLU A 352 11.61 6.36 10.24
CA GLU A 352 10.72 5.42 9.51
C GLU A 352 9.26 5.53 9.97
N PHE A 353 9.02 5.60 11.28
CA PHE A 353 7.67 5.77 11.82
C PHE A 353 7.09 7.15 11.49
N LEU A 354 7.91 8.20 11.54
CA LEU A 354 7.49 9.55 11.20
C LEU A 354 7.08 9.63 9.73
N GLU A 355 7.89 9.09 8.81
CA GLU A 355 7.57 9.02 7.38
C GLU A 355 6.25 8.30 7.14
N LEU A 356 6.03 7.16 7.82
CA LEU A 356 4.76 6.42 7.75
C LEU A 356 3.58 7.28 8.23
N GLN A 357 3.71 7.95 9.38
CA GLN A 357 2.65 8.80 9.94
C GLN A 357 2.35 10.01 9.04
N LEU A 358 3.38 10.68 8.51
CA LEU A 358 3.23 11.78 7.57
C LEU A 358 2.53 11.33 6.28
N GLY A 359 2.88 10.15 5.76
CA GLY A 359 2.18 9.55 4.63
C GLY A 359 0.70 9.30 4.91
N LEU A 360 0.36 8.78 6.09
CA LEU A 360 -1.03 8.57 6.52
C LEU A 360 -1.78 9.89 6.71
N LEU A 361 -1.17 10.90 7.30
CA LEU A 361 -1.75 12.24 7.48
C LEU A 361 -2.02 12.91 6.14
N ARG A 362 -1.07 12.86 5.21
CA ARG A 362 -1.24 13.39 3.86
C ARG A 362 -2.38 12.71 3.11
N ARG A 363 -2.48 11.38 3.25
CA ARG A 363 -3.60 10.62 2.68
C ARG A 363 -4.94 11.05 3.29
N ARG A 364 -4.99 11.24 4.62
CA ARG A 364 -6.19 11.73 5.30
C ARG A 364 -6.58 13.14 4.82
N GLN A 365 -5.63 14.07 4.72
CA GLN A 365 -5.89 15.42 4.20
C GLN A 365 -6.45 15.40 2.77
N ARG A 366 -5.88 14.57 1.88
CA ARG A 366 -6.40 14.39 0.52
C ARG A 366 -7.83 13.85 0.49
N GLN A 367 -8.17 12.94 1.41
CA GLN A 367 -9.54 12.43 1.55
C GLN A 367 -10.50 13.48 2.12
N GLN A 368 -10.05 14.28 3.09
CA GLN A 368 -10.87 15.37 3.64
C GLN A 368 -11.12 16.51 2.63
N ALA A 369 -10.20 16.73 1.70
CA ALA A 369 -10.38 17.70 0.61
C ALA A 369 -11.38 17.24 -0.46
N GLN A 370 -11.79 15.97 -0.46
CA GLN A 370 -12.86 15.49 -1.33
C GLN A 370 -14.20 15.86 -0.69
N ALA A 371 -14.89 16.83 -1.28
CA ALA A 371 -16.25 17.18 -0.88
C ALA A 371 -17.16 15.96 -1.01
N MET A 372 -17.98 15.72 0.01
CA MET A 372 -19.01 14.68 -0.03
C MET A 372 -20.13 15.06 -0.99
N ALA A 373 -20.80 14.06 -1.57
CA ALA A 373 -22.16 14.25 -2.04
C ALA A 373 -23.07 14.65 -0.86
N ASP A 374 -23.99 15.60 -1.07
CA ASP A 374 -24.88 16.27 -0.10
C ASP A 374 -25.84 15.31 0.66
N LEU A 375 -25.35 14.30 1.38
CA LEU A 375 -26.16 13.39 2.20
C LEU A 375 -26.43 14.04 3.56
N THR A 376 -27.45 14.90 3.62
CA THR A 376 -27.89 15.48 4.88
C THR A 376 -28.69 14.44 5.67
N LEU A 377 -28.09 13.90 6.73
CA LEU A 377 -28.76 13.03 7.68
C LEU A 377 -29.62 13.87 8.63
N THR A 378 -30.82 14.27 8.19
CA THR A 378 -31.76 15.00 9.04
C THR A 378 -32.58 14.04 9.91
N GLY A 379 -32.28 14.02 11.21
CA GLY A 379 -33.10 13.35 12.24
C GLY A 379 -32.86 11.84 12.39
N ALA A 380 -33.39 11.28 13.48
CA ALA A 380 -33.40 9.85 13.71
C ALA A 380 -34.25 9.19 12.61
N SER A 381 -33.60 8.42 11.74
CA SER A 381 -34.27 7.66 10.68
C SER A 381 -35.35 6.75 11.26
N ASP A 382 -36.60 6.90 10.79
CA ASP A 382 -37.72 6.01 11.12
C ASP A 382 -37.38 4.54 10.80
N LEU A 383 -36.54 4.28 9.78
CA LEU A 383 -36.09 2.93 9.43
C LEU A 383 -35.18 2.32 10.48
N ALA A 384 -34.26 3.10 11.06
CA ALA A 384 -33.37 2.62 12.11
C ALA A 384 -34.15 2.30 13.41
N ALA A 385 -35.11 3.15 13.77
CA ALA A 385 -35.99 2.91 14.92
C ALA A 385 -36.89 1.68 14.70
N ALA A 386 -37.50 1.56 13.51
CA ALA A 386 -38.31 0.40 13.14
C ALA A 386 -37.48 -0.90 13.17
N PHE A 387 -36.25 -0.88 12.67
CA PHE A 387 -35.36 -2.04 12.72
C PHE A 387 -35.03 -2.46 14.16
N LEU A 388 -34.73 -1.51 15.05
CA LEU A 388 -34.47 -1.79 16.46
C LEU A 388 -35.67 -2.46 17.15
N ALA A 389 -36.89 -2.10 16.76
CA ALA A 389 -38.12 -2.73 17.28
C ALA A 389 -38.32 -4.18 16.80
N LEU A 390 -37.73 -4.56 15.66
CA LEU A 390 -37.78 -5.93 15.11
C LEU A 390 -36.74 -6.88 15.75
N LEU A 391 -35.73 -6.36 16.45
CA LEU A 391 -34.68 -7.18 17.00
C LEU A 391 -35.17 -7.98 18.22
N PRO A 392 -34.89 -9.30 18.29
CA PRO A 392 -35.29 -10.12 19.44
C PRO A 392 -34.40 -9.93 20.67
N PHE A 393 -33.48 -8.96 20.63
CA PHE A 393 -32.53 -8.65 21.69
C PHE A 393 -32.30 -7.14 21.78
N ARG A 394 -31.81 -6.68 22.92
CA ARG A 394 -31.38 -5.29 23.11
C ARG A 394 -29.91 -5.13 22.73
N LEU A 395 -29.57 -3.96 22.21
CA LEU A 395 -28.17 -3.62 21.95
C LEU A 395 -27.37 -3.60 23.26
N THR A 396 -26.12 -4.01 23.17
CA THR A 396 -25.17 -3.87 24.26
C THR A 396 -24.69 -2.42 24.36
N ARG A 397 -24.23 -1.98 25.55
CA ARG A 397 -23.61 -0.66 25.74
C ARG A 397 -22.46 -0.38 24.77
N ALA A 398 -21.72 -1.44 24.39
CA ALA A 398 -20.64 -1.33 23.42
C ALA A 398 -21.17 -1.03 22.01
N GLN A 399 -22.23 -1.73 21.57
CA GLN A 399 -22.88 -1.49 20.29
C GLN A 399 -23.51 -0.09 20.23
N GLU A 400 -24.20 0.34 21.29
CA GLU A 400 -24.77 1.70 21.39
C GLU A 400 -23.70 2.78 21.28
N ARG A 401 -22.58 2.63 22.00
CA ARG A 401 -21.44 3.55 21.90
C ARG A 401 -20.86 3.60 20.50
N VAL A 402 -20.65 2.45 19.85
CA VAL A 402 -20.11 2.40 18.47
C VAL A 402 -21.10 3.02 17.49
N LEU A 403 -22.39 2.78 17.64
CA LEU A 403 -23.43 3.36 16.79
C LEU A 403 -23.46 4.89 16.90
N LEU A 404 -23.35 5.45 18.11
CA LEU A 404 -23.23 6.90 18.31
C LEU A 404 -21.98 7.47 17.60
N GLN A 405 -20.85 6.76 17.66
CA GLN A 405 -19.64 7.17 16.95
C GLN A 405 -19.82 7.12 15.42
N VAL A 406 -20.49 6.08 14.90
CA VAL A 406 -20.80 5.96 13.47
C VAL A 406 -21.72 7.09 13.04
N ARG A 407 -22.78 7.39 13.79
CA ARG A 407 -23.70 8.52 13.53
C ARG A 407 -22.97 9.86 13.43
N ASN A 408 -22.11 10.14 14.41
CA ASN A 408 -21.32 11.38 14.42
C ASN A 408 -20.39 11.47 13.20
N ASP A 409 -19.77 10.37 12.80
CA ASP A 409 -18.90 10.34 11.62
C ASP A 409 -19.69 10.48 10.31
N LEU A 410 -20.89 9.89 10.23
CA LEU A 410 -21.78 9.98 9.07
C LEU A 410 -22.31 11.41 8.87
N GLN A 411 -22.52 12.16 9.96
CA GLN A 411 -22.94 13.57 9.93
C GLN A 411 -21.78 14.56 9.67
N GLY A 412 -20.54 14.08 9.64
CA GLY A 412 -19.36 14.92 9.43
C GLY A 412 -19.25 15.46 8.00
N ALA A 413 -18.52 16.56 7.82
CA ALA A 413 -18.27 17.18 6.51
C ALA A 413 -17.30 16.38 5.61
N THR A 414 -16.77 15.25 6.09
CA THR A 414 -15.78 14.43 5.39
C THR A 414 -16.20 12.97 5.41
N PRO A 415 -15.92 12.19 4.36
CA PRO A 415 -16.34 10.79 4.31
C PRO A 415 -15.78 9.98 5.49
N MET A 416 -16.68 9.42 6.31
CA MET A 416 -16.33 8.41 7.31
C MET A 416 -15.43 7.30 6.72
N GLY A 417 -14.35 6.98 7.42
CA GLY A 417 -13.53 5.78 7.20
C GLY A 417 -13.28 5.09 8.52
N ARG A 418 -14.19 4.20 8.93
CA ARG A 418 -14.20 3.61 10.28
C ARG A 418 -13.99 2.10 10.24
N LEU A 419 -13.19 1.61 11.18
CA LEU A 419 -13.04 0.19 11.47
C LEU A 419 -13.82 -0.16 12.75
N VAL A 420 -14.77 -1.09 12.64
CA VAL A 420 -15.46 -1.72 13.77
C VAL A 420 -14.78 -3.05 14.05
N GLN A 421 -14.17 -3.17 15.22
CA GLN A 421 -13.45 -4.36 15.66
C GLN A 421 -14.17 -5.00 16.84
N GLY A 422 -14.30 -6.33 16.80
CA GLY A 422 -14.87 -7.10 17.91
C GLY A 422 -14.76 -8.60 17.68
N ASP A 423 -14.89 -9.39 18.74
CA ASP A 423 -14.75 -10.85 18.64
C ASP A 423 -15.90 -11.49 17.84
N GLY A 424 -15.74 -12.77 17.48
CA GLY A 424 -16.80 -13.56 16.83
C GLY A 424 -18.08 -13.54 17.68
N GLY A 425 -19.22 -13.17 17.08
CA GLY A 425 -20.51 -13.11 17.78
C GLY A 425 -20.79 -11.79 18.52
N SER A 426 -19.89 -10.81 18.52
CA SER A 426 -20.09 -9.49 19.16
C SER A 426 -21.18 -8.59 18.52
N GLY A 427 -21.82 -9.05 17.44
CA GLY A 427 -22.91 -8.33 16.77
C GLY A 427 -22.48 -7.14 15.91
N LYS A 428 -21.25 -7.14 15.39
CA LYS A 428 -20.73 -6.11 14.46
C LYS A 428 -21.68 -5.82 13.29
N THR A 429 -22.27 -6.89 12.74
CA THR A 429 -23.21 -6.82 11.61
C THR A 429 -24.43 -5.96 11.93
N VAL A 430 -24.96 -6.01 13.15
CA VAL A 430 -26.14 -5.21 13.55
C VAL A 430 -25.82 -3.72 13.50
N VAL A 431 -24.64 -3.32 14.00
CA VAL A 431 -24.17 -1.93 13.93
C VAL A 431 -24.06 -1.47 12.47
N ALA A 432 -23.51 -2.31 11.59
CA ALA A 432 -23.39 -1.99 10.17
C ALA A 432 -24.75 -1.88 9.47
N ILE A 433 -25.72 -2.72 9.81
CA ILE A 433 -27.08 -2.67 9.25
C ILE A 433 -27.77 -1.36 9.65
N ILE A 434 -27.67 -0.97 10.93
CA ILE A 434 -28.27 0.30 11.39
C ILE A 434 -27.66 1.48 10.63
N ALA A 435 -26.33 1.50 10.45
CA ALA A 435 -25.65 2.53 9.68
C ALA A 435 -26.11 2.58 8.21
N LEU A 436 -26.31 1.42 7.57
CA LEU A 436 -26.84 1.32 6.21
C LEU A 436 -28.28 1.88 6.13
N LEU A 437 -29.13 1.55 7.10
CA LEU A 437 -30.51 2.04 7.15
C LEU A 437 -30.60 3.56 7.37
N GLU A 438 -29.69 4.13 8.15
CA GLU A 438 -29.60 5.59 8.33
C GLU A 438 -29.26 6.30 7.02
N VAL A 439 -28.28 5.77 6.26
CA VAL A 439 -27.92 6.30 4.95
C VAL A 439 -29.04 6.11 3.92
N ILE A 440 -29.74 4.98 3.96
CA ILE A 440 -30.89 4.71 3.08
C ILE A 440 -32.03 5.69 3.37
N ALA A 441 -32.30 5.98 4.64
CA ALA A 441 -33.33 6.96 5.02
C ALA A 441 -32.98 8.39 4.61
N ALA A 442 -31.69 8.75 4.54
CA ALA A 442 -31.23 10.01 3.96
C ALA A 442 -31.26 10.04 2.42
N GLY A 443 -31.85 9.02 1.77
CA GLY A 443 -31.98 8.94 0.32
C GLY A 443 -30.73 8.42 -0.40
N GLY A 444 -29.77 7.86 0.34
CA GLY A 444 -28.62 7.17 -0.23
C GLY A 444 -28.88 5.68 -0.54
N GLN A 445 -27.90 5.05 -1.18
CA GLN A 445 -27.81 3.60 -1.37
C GLN A 445 -26.69 3.04 -0.49
N GLY A 446 -26.88 1.81 -0.01
CA GLY A 446 -25.91 1.07 0.77
C GLY A 446 -25.36 -0.15 0.02
N ALA A 447 -24.10 -0.48 0.24
CA ALA A 447 -23.49 -1.72 -0.25
C ALA A 447 -22.85 -2.49 0.90
N LEU A 448 -23.14 -3.79 1.02
CA LEU A 448 -22.50 -4.73 1.95
C LEU A 448 -21.68 -5.74 1.16
N MET A 449 -20.36 -5.67 1.30
CA MET A 449 -19.43 -6.57 0.61
C MET A 449 -18.94 -7.66 1.56
N ALA A 450 -19.01 -8.91 1.10
CA ALA A 450 -18.56 -10.11 1.82
C ALA A 450 -17.50 -10.87 1.00
N PRO A 451 -16.52 -11.54 1.65
CA PRO A 451 -15.35 -12.11 0.99
C PRO A 451 -15.66 -13.29 0.06
N THR A 452 -16.76 -14.00 0.30
CA THR A 452 -17.16 -15.17 -0.47
C THR A 452 -18.62 -15.07 -0.85
N GLU A 453 -19.00 -15.73 -1.94
CA GLU A 453 -20.39 -15.77 -2.40
C GLU A 453 -21.31 -16.44 -1.37
N VAL A 454 -20.78 -17.45 -0.66
CA VAL A 454 -21.49 -18.12 0.43
C VAL A 454 -21.82 -17.13 1.55
N LEU A 455 -20.85 -16.32 1.99
CA LEU A 455 -21.09 -15.34 3.05
C LEU A 455 -22.01 -14.21 2.57
N ALA A 456 -21.86 -13.75 1.32
CA ALA A 456 -22.76 -12.78 0.71
C ALA A 456 -24.21 -13.30 0.68
N ALA A 457 -24.42 -14.55 0.25
CA ALA A 457 -25.73 -15.17 0.22
C ALA A 457 -26.32 -15.36 1.64
N GLN A 458 -25.48 -15.70 2.63
CA GLN A 458 -25.91 -15.78 4.03
C GLN A 458 -26.37 -14.43 4.58
N HIS A 459 -25.59 -13.37 4.36
CA HIS A 459 -25.97 -12.02 4.74
C HIS A 459 -27.25 -11.58 4.05
N TYR A 460 -27.36 -11.80 2.74
CA TYR A 460 -28.55 -11.45 1.96
C TYR A 460 -29.80 -12.14 2.50
N ARG A 461 -29.78 -13.45 2.76
CA ARG A 461 -30.93 -14.18 3.31
C ARG A 461 -31.38 -13.61 4.66
N LYS A 462 -30.44 -13.39 5.58
CA LYS A 462 -30.75 -12.79 6.90
C LYS A 462 -31.30 -11.38 6.77
N LEU A 463 -30.77 -10.59 5.84
CA LEU A 463 -31.25 -9.24 5.61
C LEU A 463 -32.64 -9.22 4.99
N CYS A 464 -32.98 -10.15 4.10
CA CYS A 464 -34.32 -10.25 3.52
C CYS A 464 -35.42 -10.35 4.60
N ASP A 465 -35.18 -11.10 5.68
CA ASP A 465 -36.13 -11.26 6.78
C ASP A 465 -36.54 -9.91 7.40
N TRP A 466 -35.61 -8.96 7.47
CA TRP A 466 -35.84 -7.62 8.03
C TRP A 466 -36.22 -6.59 6.96
N MET A 467 -35.53 -6.58 5.82
CA MET A 467 -35.68 -5.54 4.79
C MET A 467 -37.05 -5.56 4.12
N VAL A 468 -37.68 -6.73 3.99
CA VAL A 468 -39.06 -6.84 3.48
C VAL A 468 -40.05 -6.14 4.41
N GLN A 469 -39.91 -6.31 5.73
CA GLN A 469 -40.78 -5.66 6.72
C GLN A 469 -40.58 -4.14 6.76
N LEU A 470 -39.35 -3.70 6.51
CA LEU A 470 -38.99 -2.28 6.44
C LEU A 470 -39.27 -1.65 5.07
N HIS A 471 -39.80 -2.41 4.11
CA HIS A 471 -40.03 -1.97 2.73
C HIS A 471 -38.77 -1.40 2.05
N VAL A 472 -37.60 -1.97 2.36
CA VAL A 472 -36.30 -1.59 1.79
C VAL A 472 -35.92 -2.57 0.68
N PRO A 473 -35.88 -2.14 -0.60
CA PRO A 473 -35.46 -2.99 -1.71
C PRO A 473 -33.99 -3.42 -1.57
N ILE A 474 -33.78 -4.75 -1.51
CA ILE A 474 -32.47 -5.38 -1.39
C ILE A 474 -32.17 -6.28 -2.60
N ALA A 475 -30.93 -6.30 -3.06
CA ALA A 475 -30.47 -7.19 -4.13
C ALA A 475 -29.18 -7.94 -3.75
N LEU A 476 -28.95 -9.08 -4.39
CA LEU A 476 -27.70 -9.85 -4.30
C LEU A 476 -26.95 -9.79 -5.63
N LEU A 477 -25.67 -9.37 -5.60
CA LEU A 477 -24.79 -9.39 -6.76
C LEU A 477 -23.47 -10.10 -6.46
N THR A 478 -23.26 -11.23 -7.12
CA THR A 478 -22.09 -12.10 -6.98
C THR A 478 -21.55 -12.49 -8.37
N GLY A 479 -20.41 -13.19 -8.42
CA GLY A 479 -19.85 -13.66 -9.69
C GLY A 479 -20.72 -14.74 -10.34
N SER A 480 -21.44 -15.51 -9.51
CA SER A 480 -22.40 -16.54 -9.95
C SER A 480 -23.81 -16.02 -10.24
N THR A 481 -24.08 -14.71 -10.13
CA THR A 481 -25.40 -14.16 -10.43
C THR A 481 -25.71 -14.31 -11.93
N PRO A 482 -26.83 -14.96 -12.33
CA PRO A 482 -27.17 -15.16 -13.74
C PRO A 482 -27.27 -13.84 -14.51
N GLU A 483 -26.83 -13.83 -15.77
CA GLU A 483 -26.68 -12.60 -16.56
C GLU A 483 -27.97 -11.77 -16.66
N ARG A 484 -29.12 -12.42 -16.88
CA ARG A 484 -30.42 -11.73 -16.93
C ARG A 484 -30.78 -11.03 -15.62
N GLN A 485 -30.50 -11.68 -14.48
CA GLN A 485 -30.73 -11.10 -13.16
C GLN A 485 -29.70 -10.00 -12.86
N ARG A 486 -28.44 -10.21 -13.23
CA ARG A 486 -27.38 -9.22 -13.12
C ARG A 486 -27.74 -7.93 -13.85
N GLN A 487 -28.21 -8.00 -15.09
CA GLN A 487 -28.65 -6.83 -15.85
C GLN A 487 -29.82 -6.10 -15.20
N ALA A 488 -30.78 -6.82 -14.59
CA ALA A 488 -31.86 -6.21 -13.83
C ALA A 488 -31.31 -5.43 -12.62
N VAL A 489 -30.48 -6.07 -11.80
CA VAL A 489 -29.86 -5.45 -10.61
C VAL A 489 -29.02 -4.23 -10.99
N LEU A 490 -28.24 -4.29 -12.08
CA LEU A 490 -27.44 -3.16 -12.56
C LEU A 490 -28.31 -1.97 -12.95
N ARG A 491 -29.42 -2.20 -13.66
CA ARG A 491 -30.39 -1.14 -14.00
C ARG A 491 -31.01 -0.55 -12.73
N ASP A 492 -31.42 -1.38 -11.80
CA ASP A 492 -32.10 -0.95 -10.58
C ASP A 492 -31.16 -0.20 -9.62
N LEU A 493 -29.86 -0.53 -9.63
CA LEU A 493 -28.83 0.22 -8.91
C LEU A 493 -28.60 1.60 -9.53
N ALA A 494 -28.55 1.69 -10.86
CA ALA A 494 -28.35 2.93 -11.60
C ALA A 494 -29.55 3.89 -11.49
N THR A 495 -30.78 3.35 -11.36
CA THR A 495 -32.01 4.15 -11.16
C THR A 495 -32.29 4.47 -9.69
N GLY A 496 -31.59 3.83 -8.76
CA GLY A 496 -31.82 3.99 -7.33
C GLY A 496 -33.03 3.22 -6.78
N ALA A 497 -33.61 2.31 -7.57
CA ALA A 497 -34.69 1.43 -7.17
C ALA A 497 -34.24 0.42 -6.10
N VAL A 498 -33.03 -0.14 -6.25
CA VAL A 498 -32.38 -0.94 -5.19
C VAL A 498 -31.73 0.00 -4.18
N LYS A 499 -32.06 -0.15 -2.89
CA LYS A 499 -31.51 0.68 -1.80
C LYS A 499 -30.33 0.03 -1.10
N LEU A 500 -30.33 -1.30 -1.00
CA LEU A 500 -29.25 -2.08 -0.41
C LEU A 500 -28.79 -3.17 -1.36
N VAL A 501 -27.49 -3.27 -1.62
CA VAL A 501 -26.92 -4.41 -2.35
C VAL A 501 -25.97 -5.18 -1.47
N VAL A 502 -26.10 -6.51 -1.47
CA VAL A 502 -25.16 -7.43 -0.85
C VAL A 502 -24.37 -8.10 -1.96
N GLY A 503 -23.06 -8.24 -1.82
CA GLY A 503 -22.27 -8.84 -2.88
C GLY A 503 -20.83 -9.15 -2.53
N THR A 504 -20.11 -9.61 -3.54
CA THR A 504 -18.67 -9.90 -3.46
C THR A 504 -17.87 -8.86 -4.25
N HIS A 505 -16.66 -9.23 -4.69
CA HIS A 505 -15.88 -8.44 -5.63
C HIS A 505 -16.61 -8.12 -6.94
N ALA A 506 -17.73 -8.80 -7.26
CA ALA A 506 -18.60 -8.47 -8.39
C ALA A 506 -19.12 -7.02 -8.34
N LEU A 507 -19.30 -6.45 -7.13
CA LEU A 507 -19.67 -5.03 -6.95
C LEU A 507 -18.60 -4.04 -7.45
N LEU A 508 -17.37 -4.51 -7.64
CA LEU A 508 -16.22 -3.69 -8.04
C LEU A 508 -16.05 -3.61 -9.56
N GLU A 509 -16.79 -4.42 -10.31
CA GLU A 509 -16.66 -4.49 -11.77
C GLU A 509 -17.14 -3.18 -12.43
N GLU A 510 -16.56 -2.86 -13.59
CA GLU A 510 -16.83 -1.62 -14.32
C GLU A 510 -18.33 -1.31 -14.58
N PRO A 511 -19.21 -2.26 -14.96
CA PRO A 511 -20.60 -1.94 -15.27
C PRO A 511 -21.45 -1.55 -14.05
N VAL A 512 -20.98 -1.82 -12.83
CA VAL A 512 -21.73 -1.47 -11.61
C VAL A 512 -21.69 0.05 -11.41
N THR A 513 -22.85 0.68 -11.49
CA THR A 513 -23.04 2.12 -11.25
C THR A 513 -24.17 2.30 -10.25
N PHE A 514 -23.98 3.23 -9.31
CA PHE A 514 -24.97 3.58 -8.30
C PHE A 514 -25.56 4.94 -8.65
N PHE A 515 -26.86 5.11 -8.44
CA PHE A 515 -27.49 6.42 -8.48
C PHE A 515 -26.89 7.36 -7.42
N ARG A 516 -26.79 6.87 -6.17
CA ARG A 516 -26.29 7.65 -5.04
C ARG A 516 -25.74 6.75 -3.92
N LEU A 517 -24.54 6.20 -4.12
CA LEU A 517 -23.88 5.37 -3.10
C LEU A 517 -23.45 6.23 -1.89
N GLY A 518 -24.04 5.98 -0.72
CA GLY A 518 -23.77 6.74 0.50
C GLY A 518 -22.91 5.99 1.51
N LEU A 519 -23.03 4.66 1.63
CA LEU A 519 -22.23 3.85 2.56
C LEU A 519 -21.85 2.51 1.98
N VAL A 520 -20.58 2.17 2.15
CA VAL A 520 -19.99 0.89 1.84
C VAL A 520 -19.58 0.21 3.14
N VAL A 521 -20.11 -0.98 3.38
CA VAL A 521 -19.71 -1.87 4.47
C VAL A 521 -18.88 -3.01 3.90
N ILE A 522 -17.72 -3.27 4.49
CA ILE A 522 -16.87 -4.41 4.12
C ILE A 522 -16.71 -5.33 5.33
N ASP A 523 -17.22 -6.54 5.21
CA ASP A 523 -17.05 -7.59 6.22
C ASP A 523 -15.72 -8.34 6.01
N GLU A 524 -15.12 -8.82 7.10
CA GLU A 524 -13.85 -9.57 7.07
C GLU A 524 -12.76 -8.89 6.23
N GLN A 525 -12.50 -7.61 6.50
CA GLN A 525 -11.69 -6.74 5.62
C GLN A 525 -10.31 -7.30 5.26
N HIS A 526 -9.71 -8.15 6.11
CA HIS A 526 -8.39 -8.72 5.90
C HIS A 526 -8.33 -9.68 4.70
N ARG A 527 -9.48 -10.12 4.19
CA ARG A 527 -9.59 -10.96 2.99
C ARG A 527 -9.62 -10.14 1.69
N PHE A 528 -9.72 -8.81 1.78
CA PHE A 528 -9.81 -7.92 0.62
C PHE A 528 -8.51 -7.15 0.40
N GLY A 529 -8.06 -7.09 -0.86
CA GLY A 529 -6.88 -6.32 -1.25
C GLY A 529 -7.10 -4.80 -1.14
N VAL A 530 -6.03 -4.03 -0.91
CA VAL A 530 -6.10 -2.56 -0.81
C VAL A 530 -6.72 -1.93 -2.06
N HIS A 531 -6.38 -2.42 -3.25
CA HIS A 531 -6.91 -1.93 -4.53
C HIS A 531 -8.41 -2.19 -4.72
N GLN A 532 -8.93 -3.30 -4.18
CA GLN A 532 -10.36 -3.63 -4.28
C GLN A 532 -11.21 -2.60 -3.52
N ARG A 533 -10.75 -2.17 -2.34
CA ARG A 533 -11.42 -1.15 -1.53
C ARG A 533 -11.48 0.21 -2.23
N SER A 534 -10.36 0.65 -2.82
CA SER A 534 -10.32 1.93 -3.55
C SER A 534 -11.25 1.95 -4.76
N ARG A 535 -11.41 0.83 -5.48
CA ARG A 535 -12.32 0.77 -6.63
C ARG A 535 -13.77 1.00 -6.23
N LEU A 536 -14.21 0.47 -5.08
CA LEU A 536 -15.59 0.65 -4.60
C LEU A 536 -15.85 2.09 -4.15
N LEU A 537 -14.87 2.71 -3.49
CA LEU A 537 -14.96 4.13 -3.11
C LEU A 537 -15.07 5.03 -4.34
N ASN A 538 -14.40 4.66 -5.44
CA ASN A 538 -14.47 5.40 -6.71
C ASN A 538 -15.80 5.19 -7.47
N LYS A 539 -16.70 4.31 -7.02
CA LYS A 539 -18.04 4.11 -7.61
C LYS A 539 -19.07 5.15 -7.16
N GLY A 540 -18.77 5.93 -6.12
CA GLY A 540 -19.60 7.03 -5.65
C GLY A 540 -18.79 8.32 -5.50
N GLU A 541 -19.48 9.43 -5.33
CA GLU A 541 -18.85 10.72 -4.99
C GLU A 541 -18.49 10.74 -3.50
N ALA A 542 -17.37 10.09 -3.19
CA ALA A 542 -16.79 9.98 -1.84
C ALA A 542 -17.74 9.34 -0.79
N PRO A 543 -18.16 8.07 -0.99
CA PRO A 543 -19.05 7.38 -0.06
C PRO A 543 -18.38 7.12 1.29
N HIS A 544 -19.19 7.00 2.34
CA HIS A 544 -18.73 6.53 3.64
C HIS A 544 -18.24 5.08 3.57
N LEU A 545 -17.25 4.74 4.40
CA LEU A 545 -16.68 3.40 4.51
C LEU A 545 -16.72 2.92 5.96
N LEU A 546 -17.35 1.77 6.15
CA LEU A 546 -17.33 1.01 7.41
C LEU A 546 -16.70 -0.36 7.16
N THR A 547 -15.53 -0.61 7.72
CA THR A 547 -14.90 -1.94 7.68
C THR A 547 -15.13 -2.68 8.98
N MET A 548 -15.30 -4.00 8.91
CA MET A 548 -15.47 -4.87 10.07
C MET A 548 -14.34 -5.90 10.12
N THR A 549 -13.87 -6.19 11.34
CA THR A 549 -12.92 -7.30 11.59
C THR A 549 -13.15 -7.98 12.92
#